data_AF-A0A957VQL7-F1
#
_entry.id   AF-A0A957VQL7-F1
#
_cell.length_a   1.000
_cell.length_b   1.000
_cell.length_c   1.000
_cell.angle_alpha   90.00
_cell.angle_beta   90.00
_cell.angle_gamma   90.00
#
_symmetry.space_group_name_H-M   'P 1'
#
loop_
_entity.id
_entity.type
_entity.pdbx_description
1 polymer ?
#
loop_
_entity_poly.entity_id
_entity_poly.type
_entity_poly.pdbx_seq_one_letter_code
_entity_poly.pdbx_strand_id
1 'polypeptide(L)'
;KYDPGQRRYLVEHQHLDDAVGERVVDAARTLNRALGYDMNSVEFAIKDGVPFAIDFMNPAPDMDINSITPHYFEWVVKAMADFTIEMAFNPKPQREEQHWAQYLA
;
A
#
# COMPACT_ATOMS: atom_id res chain seq x y z
N LYS A 1 1.27 8.49 9.01
CA LYS A 1 1.71 7.97 10.33
C LYS A 1 0.57 7.23 11.02
N TYR A 2 0.81 6.09 11.67
CA TYR A 2 -0.19 5.38 12.47
C TYR A 2 -0.15 5.86 13.93
N ASP A 3 -1.32 6.09 14.55
CA ASP A 3 -1.48 6.40 15.97
C ASP A 3 -2.06 5.18 16.70
N PRO A 4 -1.27 4.48 17.55
CA PRO A 4 -1.75 3.30 18.29
C PRO A 4 -2.82 3.62 19.33
N GLY A 5 -2.83 4.83 19.90
CA GLY A 5 -3.80 5.24 20.92
C GLY A 5 -5.18 5.49 20.32
N GLN A 6 -5.21 6.06 19.13
CA GLN A 6 -6.46 6.32 18.37
C GLN A 6 -6.82 5.19 17.41
N ARG A 7 -5.92 4.23 17.21
CA ARG A 7 -6.06 3.10 16.27
C ARG A 7 -6.39 3.54 14.85
N ARG A 8 -5.77 4.62 14.39
CA ARG A 8 -6.01 5.20 13.07
C ARG A 8 -4.77 5.84 12.46
N TYR A 9 -4.82 6.02 11.17
CA TYR A 9 -3.82 6.78 10.42
C TYR A 9 -4.11 8.29 10.51
N LEU A 10 -3.05 9.07 10.70
CA LEU A 10 -3.12 10.53 10.71
C LEU A 10 -2.87 11.08 9.31
N VAL A 11 -3.62 12.11 8.93
CA VAL A 11 -3.38 12.91 7.71
C VAL A 11 -2.21 13.85 7.96
N GLU A 12 -1.01 13.27 7.96
CA GLU A 12 0.25 13.95 8.24
C GLU A 12 1.29 13.44 7.23
N HIS A 13 1.62 14.25 6.23
CA HIS A 13 2.45 13.82 5.11
C HIS A 13 3.95 14.07 5.32
N GLN A 14 4.32 15.01 6.18
CA GLN A 14 5.71 15.44 6.43
C GLN A 14 6.22 14.98 7.80
N HIS A 15 5.90 13.75 8.19
CA HIS A 15 6.30 13.16 9.49
C HIS A 15 7.65 12.42 9.42
N LEU A 16 8.29 12.39 8.25
CA LEU A 16 9.60 11.78 8.00
C LEU A 16 10.48 12.79 7.26
N ASP A 17 11.80 12.64 7.38
CA ASP A 17 12.74 13.32 6.49
C ASP A 17 12.45 12.95 5.03
N ASP A 18 12.59 13.90 4.11
CA ASP A 18 12.22 13.73 2.70
C ASP A 18 12.87 12.48 2.07
N ALA A 19 14.17 12.27 2.31
CA ALA A 19 14.90 11.13 1.78
C ALA A 19 14.40 9.78 2.33
N VAL A 20 13.92 9.75 3.59
CA VAL A 20 13.35 8.55 4.21
C VAL A 20 11.95 8.31 3.65
N GLY A 21 11.15 9.36 3.49
CA GLY A 21 9.82 9.29 2.89
C GLY A 21 9.85 8.76 1.46
N GLU A 22 10.76 9.28 0.62
CA GLU A 22 10.97 8.79 -0.74
C GLU A 22 11.34 7.30 -0.76
N ARG A 23 12.28 6.90 0.11
CA ARG A 23 12.71 5.50 0.23
C ARG A 23 11.56 4.57 0.63
N VAL A 24 10.67 5.00 1.53
CA VAL A 24 9.48 4.22 1.93
C VAL A 24 8.53 4.04 0.75
N VAL A 25 8.25 5.09 -0.01
CA VAL A 25 7.38 5.03 -1.20
C VAL A 25 7.95 4.08 -2.26
N ASP A 26 9.26 4.18 -2.53
CA ASP A 26 9.91 3.34 -3.52
C ASP A 26 10.01 1.87 -3.07
N ALA A 27 10.22 1.62 -1.78
CA ALA A 27 10.18 0.28 -1.21
C ALA A 27 8.78 -0.35 -1.35
N ALA A 28 7.72 0.38 -1.00
CA ALA A 28 6.34 -0.10 -1.15
C ALA A 28 6.01 -0.46 -2.60
N ARG A 29 6.39 0.40 -3.55
CA ARG A 29 6.21 0.13 -4.99
C ARG A 29 7.00 -1.08 -5.46
N THR A 30 8.23 -1.25 -4.95
CA THR A 30 9.08 -2.38 -5.30
C THR A 30 8.49 -3.69 -4.81
N LEU A 31 8.01 -3.74 -3.56
CA LEU A 31 7.31 -4.90 -3.00
C LEU A 31 6.08 -5.27 -3.83
N ASN A 32 5.21 -4.31 -4.15
CA ASN A 32 4.00 -4.57 -4.93
C ASN A 32 4.31 -5.11 -6.33
N ARG A 33 5.32 -4.55 -7.03
CA ARG A 33 5.76 -5.09 -8.34
C ARG A 33 6.32 -6.51 -8.23
N ALA A 34 7.15 -6.76 -7.21
CA ALA A 34 7.79 -8.06 -7.01
C ALA A 34 6.79 -9.16 -6.63
N LEU A 35 5.75 -8.82 -5.85
CA LEU A 35 4.74 -9.77 -5.36
C LEU A 35 3.52 -9.87 -6.29
N GLY A 36 3.34 -8.89 -7.19
CA GLY A 36 2.27 -8.90 -8.20
C GLY A 36 0.96 -8.28 -7.72
N TYR A 37 1.00 -7.41 -6.70
CA TYR A 37 -0.20 -6.82 -6.13
C TYR A 37 -0.62 -5.52 -6.82
N ASP A 38 -1.86 -5.47 -7.27
CA ASP A 38 -2.50 -4.24 -7.78
C ASP A 38 -3.03 -3.35 -6.63
N MET A 39 -3.33 -3.96 -5.48
CA MET A 39 -3.74 -3.31 -4.23
C MET A 39 -3.02 -3.97 -3.07
N ASN A 40 -2.49 -3.20 -2.12
CA ASN A 40 -1.81 -3.70 -0.93
C ASN A 40 -1.66 -2.59 0.12
N SER A 41 -1.67 -2.92 1.41
CA SER A 41 -1.09 -2.05 2.44
C SER A 41 0.33 -2.50 2.75
N VAL A 42 1.26 -1.55 2.84
CA VAL A 42 2.65 -1.82 3.24
C VAL A 42 2.97 -0.96 4.45
N GLU A 43 3.31 -1.61 5.55
CA GLU A 43 3.68 -0.98 6.81
C GLU A 43 5.18 -1.08 7.05
N PHE A 44 5.76 0.03 7.49
CA PHE A 44 7.17 0.14 7.81
C PHE A 44 7.37 0.61 9.24
N ALA A 45 8.28 -0.06 9.95
CA ALA A 45 8.92 0.50 11.13
C ALA A 45 10.18 1.28 10.70
N ILE A 46 10.36 2.49 11.24
CA ILE A 46 11.55 3.30 10.95
C ILE A 46 12.48 3.25 12.17
N LYS A 47 13.73 2.85 11.96
CA LYS A 47 14.78 2.87 12.97
C LYS A 47 16.03 3.52 12.39
N ASP A 48 16.50 4.60 13.03
CA ASP A 48 17.70 5.34 12.62
C ASP A 48 17.68 5.76 11.13
N GLY A 49 16.51 6.21 10.64
CA GLY A 49 16.28 6.59 9.24
C GLY A 49 16.17 5.41 8.26
N VAL A 50 16.22 4.17 8.74
CA VAL A 50 16.12 2.97 7.91
C VAL A 50 14.69 2.39 7.99
N PRO A 51 13.99 2.22 6.86
CA PRO A 51 12.68 1.57 6.82
C PRO A 51 12.80 0.04 6.83
N PHE A 52 12.09 -0.61 7.73
CA PHE A 52 11.94 -2.06 7.83
C PHE A 52 10.49 -2.42 7.53
N ALA A 53 10.25 -3.19 6.47
CA ALA A 53 8.90 -3.68 6.16
C ALA A 53 8.46 -4.67 7.25
N ILE A 54 7.32 -4.40 7.88
CA ILE A 54 6.77 -5.22 8.99
C ILE A 54 5.48 -5.93 8.59
N ASP A 55 4.73 -5.35 7.66
CA ASP A 55 3.61 -5.98 6.98
C ASP A 55 3.60 -5.52 5.52
N PHE A 56 3.57 -6.45 4.59
CA PHE A 56 3.62 -6.18 3.16
C PHE A 56 2.87 -7.23 2.34
N MET A 57 2.14 -8.12 3.00
CA MET A 57 1.43 -9.25 2.39
C MET A 57 -0.08 -9.12 2.62
N ASN A 58 -0.61 -7.91 2.47
CA ASN A 58 -2.01 -7.60 2.70
C ASN A 58 -2.71 -7.07 1.43
N PRO A 59 -2.94 -7.94 0.41
CA PRO A 59 -3.47 -7.54 -0.89
C PRO A 59 -4.97 -7.21 -0.90
N ALA A 60 -5.63 -7.28 0.26
CA ALA A 60 -7.00 -6.87 0.49
C ALA A 60 -7.07 -6.12 1.83
N PRO A 61 -6.44 -4.93 1.92
CA PRO A 61 -6.26 -4.26 3.19
C PRO A 61 -7.58 -3.72 3.73
N ASP A 62 -7.65 -3.63 5.06
CA ASP A 62 -8.75 -2.95 5.73
C ASP A 62 -8.65 -1.43 5.47
N MET A 63 -9.53 -0.96 4.58
CA MET A 63 -9.67 0.45 4.22
C MET A 63 -10.90 1.07 4.88
N ASP A 64 -11.23 0.67 6.10
CA ASP A 64 -12.31 1.28 6.85
C ASP A 64 -12.09 2.78 7.08
N ILE A 65 -13.16 3.57 6.86
CA ILE A 65 -13.13 5.04 6.98
C ILE A 65 -12.70 5.52 8.37
N ASN A 66 -12.93 4.75 9.43
CA ASN A 66 -12.51 5.10 10.79
C ASN A 66 -11.01 4.84 11.00
N SER A 67 -10.45 3.85 10.31
CA SER A 67 -9.04 3.48 10.34
C SER A 67 -8.18 4.45 9.52
N ILE A 68 -8.59 4.76 8.28
CA ILE A 68 -7.80 5.57 7.36
C ILE A 68 -8.30 7.01 7.21
N THR A 69 -9.33 7.41 7.94
CA THR A 69 -9.98 8.74 7.86
C THR A 69 -10.69 9.00 6.52
N PRO A 70 -11.65 9.94 6.46
CA PRO A 70 -12.33 10.30 5.22
C PRO A 70 -11.37 10.69 4.08
N HIS A 71 -10.25 11.35 4.40
CA HIS A 71 -9.30 11.81 3.40
C HIS A 71 -8.70 10.66 2.56
N TYR A 72 -8.14 9.64 3.21
CA TYR A 72 -7.57 8.50 2.48
C TYR A 72 -8.66 7.56 1.96
N PHE A 73 -9.80 7.47 2.65
CA PHE A 73 -10.95 6.68 2.20
C PHE A 73 -11.49 7.15 0.84
N GLU A 74 -11.77 8.45 0.71
CA GLU A 74 -12.27 9.01 -0.55
C GLU A 74 -11.25 8.83 -1.68
N TRP A 75 -9.97 9.04 -1.39
CA TRP A 75 -8.89 8.84 -2.36
C TRP A 75 -8.85 7.40 -2.86
N VAL A 76 -8.89 6.42 -1.95
CA VAL A 76 -8.69 5.02 -2.34
C VAL A 76 -9.89 4.41 -3.03
N VAL A 77 -11.11 4.77 -2.59
CA VAL A 77 -12.35 4.39 -3.28
C VAL A 77 -12.31 4.91 -4.72
N LYS A 78 -11.93 6.18 -4.91
CA LYS A 78 -11.81 6.76 -6.25
C LYS A 78 -10.75 6.03 -7.08
N ALA A 79 -9.55 5.83 -6.54
CA ALA A 79 -8.45 5.20 -7.27
C ALA A 79 -8.77 3.77 -7.70
N MET A 80 -9.39 2.97 -6.83
CA MET A 80 -9.79 1.60 -7.15
C MET A 80 -10.99 1.54 -8.11
N ALA A 81 -11.94 2.48 -8.00
CA ALA A 81 -13.02 2.62 -8.98
C ALA A 81 -12.47 2.94 -10.38
N ASP A 82 -11.58 3.93 -10.49
CA ASP A 82 -10.95 4.30 -11.76
C ASP A 82 -10.17 3.12 -12.36
N PHE A 83 -9.39 2.41 -11.53
CA PHE A 83 -8.63 1.23 -11.95
C PHE A 83 -9.53 0.10 -12.47
N THR A 84 -10.61 -0.22 -11.75
CA THR A 84 -11.53 -1.29 -12.16
C THR A 84 -12.30 -0.93 -13.42
N ILE A 85 -12.68 0.35 -13.60
CA ILE A 85 -13.27 0.85 -14.84
C ILE A 85 -12.27 0.71 -16.01
N GLU A 86 -11.01 1.10 -15.82
CA GLU A 86 -9.97 0.94 -16.84
C GLU A 86 -9.81 -0.53 -17.25
N MET A 87 -9.73 -1.44 -16.28
CA MET A 87 -9.61 -2.89 -16.53
C MET A 87 -10.84 -3.47 -17.23
N ALA A 88 -12.03 -2.91 -17.03
CA ALA A 88 -13.24 -3.33 -17.73
C ALA A 88 -13.22 -2.95 -19.22
N PHE A 89 -12.69 -1.76 -19.54
CA PHE A 89 -12.55 -1.30 -20.93
C PHE A 89 -11.30 -1.86 -21.63
N ASN A 90 -10.23 -2.12 -20.86
CA ASN A 90 -8.92 -2.55 -21.35
C ASN A 90 -8.43 -3.76 -20.54
N PRO A 91 -9.07 -4.94 -20.71
CA PRO A 91 -8.72 -6.10 -19.91
C PRO A 91 -7.29 -6.55 -20.20
N LYS A 92 -6.50 -6.72 -19.14
CA LYS A 92 -5.22 -7.40 -19.22
C LYS A 92 -5.45 -8.91 -19.20
N PRO A 93 -4.54 -9.72 -19.79
CA PRO A 93 -4.60 -11.17 -19.65
C PRO A 93 -4.67 -11.57 -18.17
N GLN A 94 -5.59 -12.47 -17.84
CA GLN A 94 -5.70 -13.01 -16.49
C GLN A 94 -4.38 -13.71 -16.13
N ARG A 95 -3.82 -13.39 -14.98
CA ARG A 95 -2.62 -14.07 -14.46
C ARG A 95 -3.03 -15.45 -13.94
N GLU A 96 -2.30 -16.50 -14.31
CA GLU A 96 -2.49 -17.85 -13.76
C GLU A 96 -2.07 -17.89 -12.28
N GLU A 97 -0.97 -17.21 -11.94
CA GLU A 97 -0.43 -17.10 -10.60
C GLU A 97 0.01 -15.67 -10.28
N GLN A 98 0.09 -15.36 -8.99
CA GLN A 98 0.69 -14.12 -8.52
C GLN A 98 2.22 -14.23 -8.55
N HIS A 99 2.91 -13.10 -8.72
CA HIS A 99 4.37 -13.13 -8.84
C HIS A 99 5.07 -13.66 -7.58
N TRP A 100 4.45 -13.57 -6.41
CA TRP A 100 5.03 -14.13 -5.18
C TRP A 100 5.19 -15.67 -5.24
N ALA A 101 4.44 -16.38 -6.09
CA ALA A 101 4.53 -17.84 -6.22
C ALA A 101 5.92 -18.32 -6.67
N GLN A 102 6.66 -17.48 -7.40
CA GLN A 102 8.04 -17.78 -7.83
C GLN A 102 9.03 -17.97 -6.66
N TYR A 103 8.64 -17.62 -5.43
CA TYR A 103 9.47 -17.73 -4.23
C TYR A 103 9.14 -18.95 -3.35
N LEU A 104 8.17 -19.81 -3.73
CA LEU A 104 7.73 -20.99 -2.94
C LEU A 104 8.43 -22.32 -3.29
N ALA A 105 9.64 -22.30 -3.85
CA ALA A 105 10.36 -23.51 -4.26
C ALA A 105 10.49 -24.58 -3.15
#